data_AF-A0A1J4RUH3-F1
#
_entry.id   AF-A0A1J4RUH3-F1
#
_cell.length_a   1.000
_cell.length_b   1.000
_cell.length_c   1.000
_cell.angle_alpha   90.00
_cell.angle_beta   90.00
_cell.angle_gamma   90.00
#
_symmetry.space_group_name_H-M   'P 1'
#
loop_
_entity.id
_entity.type
_entity.pdbx_description
1 polymer ?
#
loop_
_entity_poly.entity_id
_entity_poly.type
_entity_poly.pdbx_seq_one_letter_code
_entity_poly.pdbx_strand_id
1 'polypeptide(L)'
;MSIILKTGREKSLLRRHPWIFSGAVQRVDDPSAASGATVELLSFNGDFLARAAYSPTSQIRARAWTFEDEPVDAEFFRRKIRAAINTRQRSNVERQSNAIRLIHAESDGLPGLIVDRYGDVLVLQSLTAGAEFWKETFANILVEETGIETIYERSDADVRELEGLQPIVGPLRGTPPNQIIITEHALRYTVNLASGHKTGFYLDQRANRLRVRELAQDCDVLDCFCYTGGFSVNALAGGAKSVLSVDSSADALNLCRENVALNNLPVTRHSSLEGDVFQLLRKFRDEGRSFDMVILDPPKFAPTSAQVEKAARAYKDINLLAFKLLRVGGMLVTFSCSSGVDAALFQKIVAGAALDAGAQAQIIEHLSQGADHPVALNFPEGAYLKGLVCVKGK
;
A
#
# COMPACT_ATOMS: atom_id res chain seq x y z
N MET A 1 -10.12 30.97 -11.23
CA MET A 1 -9.07 30.55 -12.19
C MET A 1 -9.51 29.20 -12.74
N SER A 2 -9.56 29.03 -14.06
CA SER A 2 -10.29 27.92 -14.67
C SER A 2 -9.46 27.06 -15.62
N ILE A 3 -9.77 25.77 -15.63
CA ILE A 3 -9.42 24.81 -16.67
C ILE A 3 -10.71 24.42 -17.38
N ILE A 4 -10.71 24.58 -18.70
CA ILE A 4 -11.85 24.23 -19.55
C ILE A 4 -11.58 22.88 -20.21
N LEU A 5 -12.53 21.97 -20.11
CA LEU A 5 -12.45 20.64 -20.71
C LEU A 5 -12.93 20.63 -22.16
N LYS A 6 -12.42 19.67 -22.94
CA LYS A 6 -12.92 19.38 -24.28
C LYS A 6 -14.35 18.85 -24.20
N THR A 7 -15.14 19.09 -25.25
CA THR A 7 -16.51 18.57 -25.38
C THR A 7 -16.57 17.05 -25.14
N GLY A 8 -17.44 16.61 -24.25
CA GLY A 8 -17.67 15.20 -23.92
C GLY A 8 -16.62 14.59 -22.96
N ARG A 9 -15.62 15.36 -22.51
CA ARG A 9 -14.59 14.91 -21.55
C ARG A 9 -14.96 15.20 -20.09
N GLU A 10 -16.10 15.83 -19.84
CA GLU A 10 -16.69 16.03 -18.51
C GLU A 10 -17.27 14.75 -17.88
N LYS A 11 -17.49 13.69 -18.69
CA LYS A 11 -18.15 12.44 -18.24
C LYS A 11 -17.50 11.78 -17.01
N SER A 12 -16.18 11.85 -16.87
CA SER A 12 -15.49 11.30 -15.70
C SER A 12 -15.83 12.10 -14.42
N LEU A 13 -15.86 13.43 -14.50
CA LEU A 13 -16.22 14.32 -13.40
C LEU A 13 -17.71 14.20 -13.03
N LEU A 14 -18.59 14.02 -14.01
CA LEU A 14 -20.02 13.73 -13.75
C LEU A 14 -20.22 12.41 -12.98
N ARG A 15 -19.29 11.46 -13.13
CA ARG A 15 -19.22 10.23 -12.32
C ARG A 15 -18.38 10.40 -11.05
N ARG A 16 -18.02 11.64 -10.73
CA ARG A 16 -17.20 12.05 -9.58
C ARG A 16 -15.80 11.44 -9.56
N HIS A 17 -15.25 11.03 -10.69
CA HIS A 17 -13.86 10.54 -10.74
C HIS A 17 -12.88 11.69 -10.42
N PRO A 18 -11.91 11.51 -9.51
CA PRO A 18 -11.08 12.62 -9.01
C PRO A 18 -10.02 13.09 -10.01
N TRP A 19 -9.62 12.28 -11.00
CA TRP A 19 -8.55 12.66 -11.92
C TRP A 19 -9.04 13.26 -13.24
N ILE A 20 -8.30 14.27 -13.68
CA ILE A 20 -8.46 14.93 -14.97
C ILE A 20 -7.15 14.78 -15.73
N PHE A 21 -7.16 13.99 -16.79
CA PHE A 21 -5.98 13.77 -17.61
C PHE A 21 -5.71 14.95 -18.54
N SER A 22 -4.43 15.21 -18.82
CA SER A 22 -3.94 16.27 -19.71
C SER A 22 -4.65 16.27 -21.08
N GLY A 23 -4.91 15.09 -21.64
CA GLY A 23 -5.61 14.93 -22.92
C GLY A 23 -7.08 15.39 -22.92
N ALA A 24 -7.71 15.53 -21.74
CA ALA A 24 -9.08 16.02 -21.57
C ALA A 24 -9.19 17.56 -21.56
N VAL A 25 -8.07 18.26 -21.36
CA VAL A 25 -8.05 19.73 -21.24
C VAL A 25 -8.07 20.39 -22.61
N GLN A 26 -8.97 21.36 -22.79
CA GLN A 26 -9.05 22.23 -23.97
C GLN A 26 -8.16 23.45 -23.81
N ARG A 27 -8.31 24.17 -22.69
CA ARG A 27 -7.46 25.32 -22.34
C ARG A 27 -7.36 25.51 -20.83
N VAL A 28 -6.28 26.16 -20.41
CA VAL A 28 -6.08 26.69 -19.06
C VAL A 28 -6.08 28.20 -19.20
N ASP A 29 -7.01 28.90 -18.54
CA ASP A 29 -7.17 30.35 -18.75
C ASP A 29 -6.01 31.16 -18.16
N ASP A 30 -5.29 30.61 -17.16
CA ASP A 30 -4.04 31.16 -16.64
C ASP A 30 -2.95 30.07 -16.51
N PRO A 31 -2.14 29.85 -17.55
CA PRO A 31 -1.05 28.86 -17.50
C PRO A 31 0.08 29.21 -16.53
N SER A 32 0.13 30.45 -16.00
CA SER A 32 1.17 30.89 -15.07
C SER A 32 0.89 30.53 -13.61
N ALA A 33 -0.27 29.92 -13.36
CA ALA A 33 -0.68 29.50 -12.04
C ALA A 33 0.32 28.56 -11.37
N ALA A 34 0.46 28.76 -10.06
CA ALA A 34 1.36 27.95 -9.25
C ALA A 34 0.96 26.46 -9.28
N SER A 35 1.98 25.60 -9.31
CA SER A 35 1.79 24.16 -9.14
C SER A 35 1.08 23.89 -7.81
N GLY A 36 0.00 23.12 -7.85
CA GLY A 36 -0.84 22.78 -6.71
C GLY A 36 -1.93 23.78 -6.36
N ALA A 37 -1.96 24.94 -7.01
CA ALA A 37 -3.01 25.94 -6.80
C ALA A 37 -4.41 25.37 -7.07
N THR A 38 -5.39 25.86 -6.32
CA THR A 38 -6.79 25.46 -6.52
C THR A 38 -7.38 26.19 -7.73
N VAL A 39 -8.01 25.44 -8.62
CA VAL A 39 -8.61 25.90 -9.87
C VAL A 39 -10.02 25.35 -10.02
N GLU A 40 -10.85 26.06 -10.76
CA GLU A 40 -12.18 25.64 -11.19
C GLU A 40 -12.05 24.78 -12.44
N LEU A 41 -12.83 23.71 -12.50
CA LEU A 41 -12.98 22.87 -13.68
C LEU A 41 -14.31 23.18 -14.32
N LEU A 42 -14.29 23.62 -15.58
CA LEU A 42 -15.47 24.00 -16.33
C LEU A 42 -15.68 23.08 -17.54
N SER A 43 -16.95 22.83 -17.87
CA SER A 43 -17.34 22.20 -19.13
C SER A 43 -16.95 23.07 -20.32
N PHE A 44 -17.00 22.53 -21.54
CA PHE A 44 -16.81 23.33 -22.75
C PHE A 44 -17.78 24.52 -22.85
N ASN A 45 -19.00 24.36 -22.29
CA ASN A 45 -20.04 25.40 -22.29
C ASN A 45 -19.92 26.37 -21.10
N GLY A 46 -18.93 26.18 -20.21
CA GLY A 46 -18.70 27.03 -19.05
C GLY A 46 -19.41 26.57 -17.76
N ASP A 47 -20.05 25.40 -17.75
CA ASP A 47 -20.71 24.88 -16.54
C ASP A 47 -19.66 24.45 -15.50
N PHE A 48 -19.90 24.76 -14.23
CA PHE A 48 -19.06 24.30 -13.13
C PHE A 48 -19.11 22.77 -12.99
N LEU A 49 -17.95 22.14 -12.84
CA LEU A 49 -17.82 20.68 -12.66
C LEU A 49 -17.16 20.30 -11.33
N ALA A 50 -16.14 21.03 -10.90
CA ALA A 50 -15.38 20.75 -9.67
C ALA A 50 -14.39 21.88 -9.35
N ARG A 51 -13.87 21.88 -8.11
CA ARG A 51 -12.63 22.57 -7.75
C ARG A 51 -11.51 21.56 -7.52
N ALA A 52 -10.34 21.83 -8.08
CA ALA A 52 -9.25 20.86 -8.17
C ALA A 52 -7.88 21.51 -7.94
N ALA A 53 -6.90 20.71 -7.51
CA ALA A 53 -5.50 21.12 -7.55
C ALA A 53 -4.95 20.97 -8.97
N TYR A 54 -4.30 22.02 -9.47
CA TYR A 54 -3.62 22.01 -10.76
C TYR A 54 -2.21 21.43 -10.68
N SER A 55 -1.83 20.60 -11.65
CA SER A 55 -0.48 20.05 -11.78
C SER A 55 0.03 20.30 -13.20
N PRO A 56 0.94 21.27 -13.44
CA PRO A 56 1.37 21.70 -14.79
C PRO A 56 2.31 20.71 -15.50
N THR A 57 2.92 19.78 -14.78
CA THR A 57 3.86 18.79 -15.32
C THR A 57 3.23 17.41 -15.49
N SER A 58 2.30 17.04 -14.61
CA SER A 58 1.70 15.70 -14.57
C SER A 58 0.76 15.39 -15.75
N GLN A 59 0.69 14.11 -16.13
CA GLN A 59 -0.35 13.62 -17.03
C GLN A 59 -1.74 13.67 -16.38
N ILE A 60 -1.81 13.62 -15.05
CA ILE A 60 -3.02 13.95 -14.29
C ILE A 60 -2.96 15.46 -14.04
N ARG A 61 -3.50 16.21 -15.00
CA ARG A 61 -3.42 17.67 -15.07
C ARG A 61 -4.10 18.37 -13.90
N ALA A 62 -5.14 17.76 -13.34
CA ALA A 62 -5.77 18.23 -12.13
C ALA A 62 -6.37 17.07 -11.32
N ARG A 63 -6.46 17.25 -10.00
CA ARG A 63 -7.13 16.32 -9.07
C ARG A 63 -8.20 17.06 -8.27
N ALA A 64 -9.44 16.59 -8.36
CA ALA A 64 -10.60 17.23 -7.73
C ALA A 64 -10.52 17.15 -6.20
N TRP A 65 -10.64 18.29 -5.53
CA TRP A 65 -10.86 18.38 -4.09
C TRP A 65 -12.35 18.18 -3.77
N THR A 66 -13.21 18.83 -4.55
CA THR A 66 -14.66 18.81 -4.38
C THR A 66 -15.38 18.95 -5.72
N PHE A 67 -16.59 18.39 -5.78
CA PHE A 67 -17.51 18.50 -6.91
C PHE A 67 -18.64 19.50 -6.63
N GLU A 68 -18.67 20.04 -5.41
CA GLU A 68 -19.62 21.07 -5.00
C GLU A 68 -18.97 22.44 -5.15
N ASP A 69 -19.76 23.48 -5.42
CA ASP A 69 -19.26 24.85 -5.50
C ASP A 69 -19.08 25.45 -4.08
N GLU A 70 -18.02 25.02 -3.41
CA GLU A 70 -17.62 25.47 -2.08
C GLU A 70 -16.15 25.93 -2.07
N PRO A 71 -15.74 26.86 -1.19
CA PRO A 71 -14.34 27.24 -1.08
C PRO A 71 -13.46 26.06 -0.62
N VAL A 72 -12.25 25.98 -1.17
CA VAL A 72 -11.19 25.04 -0.73
C VAL A 72 -10.22 25.82 0.15
N ASP A 73 -10.46 25.77 1.45
CA ASP A 73 -9.70 26.45 2.49
C ASP A 73 -9.35 25.49 3.65
N ALA A 74 -8.74 26.02 4.71
CA ALA A 74 -8.35 25.22 5.87
C ALA A 74 -9.54 24.52 6.54
N GLU A 75 -10.73 25.13 6.55
CA GLU A 75 -11.91 24.51 7.16
C GLU A 75 -12.48 23.39 6.29
N PHE A 76 -12.47 23.56 4.96
CA PHE A 76 -12.76 22.46 4.03
C PHE A 76 -11.87 21.25 4.30
N PHE A 77 -10.56 21.45 4.41
CA PHE A 77 -9.63 20.35 4.68
C PHE A 77 -9.79 19.77 6.08
N ARG A 78 -10.11 20.58 7.10
CA ARG A 78 -10.46 20.11 8.44
C ARG A 78 -11.65 19.15 8.40
N ARG A 79 -12.72 19.50 7.67
CA ARG A 79 -13.88 18.59 7.48
C ARG A 79 -13.47 17.26 6.84
N LYS A 80 -12.63 17.29 5.80
CA LYS A 80 -12.16 16.08 5.09
C LYS A 80 -11.28 15.20 5.99
N ILE A 81 -10.29 15.79 6.67
CA ILE A 81 -9.39 15.08 7.58
C ILE A 81 -10.19 14.44 8.72
N ARG A 82 -11.10 15.19 9.36
CA ARG A 82 -11.97 14.67 10.40
C ARG A 82 -12.85 13.51 9.91
N ALA A 83 -13.37 13.58 8.69
CA ALA A 83 -14.14 12.49 8.09
C ALA A 83 -13.29 11.22 7.86
N ALA A 84 -12.05 11.37 7.41
CA ALA A 84 -11.11 10.26 7.23
C ALA A 84 -10.78 9.57 8.57
N ILE A 85 -10.50 10.35 9.62
CA ILE A 85 -10.26 9.86 10.99
C ILE A 85 -11.50 9.12 11.52
N ASN A 86 -12.68 9.72 11.43
CA ASN A 86 -13.94 9.10 11.87
C ASN A 86 -14.23 7.78 11.15
N THR A 87 -13.80 7.64 9.89
CA THR A 87 -13.93 6.39 9.13
C THR A 87 -13.10 5.26 9.76
N ARG A 88 -11.89 5.56 10.27
CA ARG A 88 -11.03 4.57 10.94
C ARG A 88 -11.57 4.17 12.31
N GLN A 89 -12.16 5.11 13.04
CA GLN A 89 -12.84 4.82 14.30
C GLN A 89 -14.01 3.84 14.11
N ARG A 90 -14.78 4.00 13.01
CA ARG A 90 -15.90 3.10 12.68
C ARG A 90 -15.47 1.72 12.22
N SER A 91 -14.31 1.58 11.59
CA SER A 91 -13.80 0.28 11.11
C SER A 91 -13.16 -0.58 12.22
N ASN A 92 -13.16 -0.12 13.48
CA ASN A 92 -12.62 -0.80 14.66
C ASN A 92 -11.11 -1.15 14.59
N VAL A 93 -10.36 -0.63 13.61
CA VAL A 93 -8.93 -0.92 13.44
C VAL A 93 -8.12 -0.46 14.66
N GLU A 94 -8.49 0.69 15.25
CA GLU A 94 -7.85 1.24 16.46
C GLU A 94 -7.95 0.33 17.69
N ARG A 95 -8.96 -0.54 17.76
CA ARG A 95 -9.08 -1.52 18.85
C ARG A 95 -8.08 -2.66 18.72
N GLN A 96 -7.56 -2.86 17.51
CA GLN A 96 -6.71 -3.98 17.14
C GLN A 96 -5.27 -3.54 16.91
N SER A 97 -5.02 -2.25 16.67
CA SER A 97 -3.69 -1.72 16.42
C SER A 97 -3.57 -0.25 16.83
N ASN A 98 -2.39 0.14 17.31
CA ASN A 98 -2.00 1.55 17.47
C ASN A 98 -1.26 2.11 16.24
N ALA A 99 -1.21 1.34 15.14
CA ALA A 99 -0.65 1.74 13.88
C ALA A 99 -1.68 1.61 12.75
N ILE A 100 -2.05 2.73 12.14
CA ILE A 100 -3.18 2.81 11.21
C ILE A 100 -2.92 3.82 10.11
N ARG A 101 -3.47 3.56 8.92
CA ARG A 101 -3.58 4.59 7.90
C ARG A 101 -4.74 5.51 8.24
N LEU A 102 -4.47 6.78 8.57
CA LEU A 102 -5.48 7.79 8.87
C LEU A 102 -6.10 8.39 7.61
N ILE A 103 -5.26 8.66 6.60
CA ILE A 103 -5.68 9.26 5.33
C ILE A 103 -5.09 8.45 4.17
N HIS A 104 -5.95 8.10 3.21
CA HIS A 104 -5.64 7.31 2.04
C HIS A 104 -6.06 8.03 0.75
N ALA A 105 -5.44 9.18 0.52
CA ALA A 105 -5.44 9.91 -0.73
C ALA A 105 -6.84 10.15 -1.33
N GLU A 106 -7.03 9.82 -2.61
CA GLU A 106 -8.29 9.99 -3.34
C GLU A 106 -9.48 9.36 -2.62
N SER A 107 -9.30 8.21 -1.97
CA SER A 107 -10.38 7.49 -1.32
C SER A 107 -10.94 8.22 -0.09
N ASP A 108 -10.16 9.13 0.50
CA ASP A 108 -10.59 9.99 1.60
C ASP A 108 -10.90 11.43 1.13
N GLY A 109 -10.93 11.67 -0.18
CA GLY A 109 -11.20 12.98 -0.77
C GLY A 109 -10.05 13.98 -0.58
N LEU A 110 -8.83 13.48 -0.33
CA LEU A 110 -7.61 14.28 -0.20
C LEU A 110 -6.55 13.76 -1.19
N PRO A 111 -6.75 13.92 -2.52
CA PRO A 111 -5.88 13.31 -3.53
C PRO A 111 -4.38 13.57 -3.29
N GLY A 112 -3.61 12.49 -3.26
CA GLY A 112 -2.16 12.56 -3.07
C GLY A 112 -1.66 12.76 -1.63
N LEU A 113 -2.54 12.95 -0.65
CA LEU A 113 -2.15 12.98 0.76
C LEU A 113 -2.31 11.59 1.38
N ILE A 114 -1.23 11.06 1.94
CA ILE A 114 -1.26 9.83 2.75
C ILE A 114 -0.78 10.18 4.14
N VAL A 115 -1.47 9.68 5.17
CA VAL A 115 -1.04 9.83 6.56
C VAL A 115 -1.19 8.50 7.27
N ASP A 116 -0.08 7.97 7.77
CA ASP A 116 -0.05 6.83 8.68
C ASP A 116 0.22 7.32 10.11
N ARG A 117 -0.41 6.69 11.09
CA ARG A 117 -0.13 6.87 12.51
C ARG A 117 0.64 5.65 12.98
N TYR A 118 1.73 5.87 13.72
CA TYR A 118 2.50 4.84 14.41
C TYR A 118 2.65 5.26 15.89
N GLY A 119 1.75 4.77 16.75
CA GLY A 119 1.68 5.23 18.14
C GLY A 119 1.40 6.74 18.22
N ASP A 120 2.37 7.49 18.75
CA ASP A 120 2.29 8.94 18.95
C ASP A 120 3.07 9.73 17.89
N VAL A 121 3.22 9.17 16.69
CA VAL A 121 3.84 9.84 15.54
C VAL A 121 2.97 9.69 14.31
N LEU A 122 2.82 10.77 13.56
CA LEU A 122 2.23 10.75 12.23
C LEU A 122 3.33 10.72 11.17
N VAL A 123 3.16 9.91 10.14
CA VAL A 123 4.01 9.88 8.95
C VAL A 123 3.18 10.34 7.77
N LEU A 124 3.56 11.48 7.20
CA LEU A 124 2.88 12.13 6.09
C LEU A 124 3.64 11.87 4.79
N GLN A 125 2.90 11.53 3.73
CA GLN A 125 3.39 11.61 2.36
C GLN A 125 2.53 12.61 1.58
N SER A 126 3.19 13.59 1.01
CA SER A 126 2.62 14.47 0.01
C SER A 126 3.09 13.94 -1.35
N LEU A 127 2.19 13.44 -2.19
CA LEU A 127 2.57 12.77 -3.44
C LEU A 127 2.16 13.56 -4.69
N THR A 128 1.45 14.66 -4.54
CA THR A 128 0.89 15.44 -5.66
C THR A 128 1.12 16.93 -5.46
N ALA A 129 1.08 17.69 -6.56
CA ALA A 129 1.24 19.14 -6.50
C ALA A 129 0.28 19.81 -5.51
N GLY A 130 -0.98 19.39 -5.50
CA GLY A 130 -1.99 19.90 -4.57
C GLY A 130 -1.72 19.55 -3.11
N ALA A 131 -1.30 18.31 -2.86
CA ALA A 131 -0.94 17.86 -1.52
C ALA A 131 0.25 18.67 -0.96
N GLU A 132 1.22 18.98 -1.83
CA GLU A 132 2.41 19.76 -1.47
C GLU A 132 2.06 21.21 -1.17
N PHE A 133 1.23 21.83 -2.01
CA PHE A 133 0.81 23.21 -1.85
C PHE A 133 0.12 23.46 -0.50
N TRP A 134 -0.70 22.50 -0.05
CA TRP A 134 -1.44 22.59 1.21
C TRP A 134 -0.75 21.90 2.40
N LYS A 135 0.47 21.39 2.23
CA LYS A 135 1.17 20.53 3.21
C LYS A 135 1.22 21.12 4.62
N GLU A 136 1.58 22.40 4.75
CA GLU A 136 1.64 23.08 6.05
C GLU A 136 0.26 23.20 6.71
N THR A 137 -0.79 23.41 5.91
CA THR A 137 -2.18 23.46 6.41
C THR A 137 -2.62 22.07 6.88
N PHE A 138 -2.31 21.02 6.11
CA PHE A 138 -2.60 19.64 6.53
C PHE A 138 -1.87 19.27 7.81
N ALA A 139 -0.58 19.60 7.92
CA ALA A 139 0.22 19.32 9.12
C ALA A 139 -0.41 19.97 10.36
N ASN A 140 -0.81 21.24 10.28
CA ASN A 140 -1.44 21.95 11.41
C ASN A 140 -2.78 21.32 11.80
N ILE A 141 -3.65 21.04 10.83
CA ILE A 141 -4.95 20.40 11.08
C ILE A 141 -4.76 18.99 11.69
N LEU A 142 -3.78 18.22 11.20
CA LEU A 142 -3.50 16.89 11.74
C LEU A 142 -3.09 16.95 13.22
N VAL A 143 -2.25 17.91 13.62
CA VAL A 143 -1.90 18.11 15.04
C VAL A 143 -3.16 18.46 15.84
N GLU A 144 -3.98 19.39 15.36
CA GLU A 144 -5.22 19.81 16.03
C GLU A 144 -6.24 18.66 16.20
N GLU A 145 -6.46 17.86 15.16
CA GLU A 145 -7.50 16.82 15.15
C GLU A 145 -7.05 15.52 15.84
N THR A 146 -5.74 15.24 15.90
CA THR A 146 -5.23 14.00 16.50
C THR A 146 -4.61 14.19 17.88
N GLY A 147 -4.20 15.42 18.23
CA GLY A 147 -3.41 15.72 19.42
C GLY A 147 -1.96 15.23 19.34
N ILE A 148 -1.51 14.73 18.19
CA ILE A 148 -0.14 14.22 17.99
C ILE A 148 0.74 15.33 17.42
N GLU A 149 1.68 15.83 18.22
CA GLU A 149 2.54 16.97 17.86
C GLU A 149 3.71 16.60 16.92
N THR A 150 3.99 15.31 16.75
CA THR A 150 5.12 14.83 15.95
C THR A 150 4.66 14.33 14.58
N ILE A 151 5.16 14.99 13.53
CA ILE A 151 4.92 14.61 12.13
C ILE A 151 6.26 14.42 11.43
N TYR A 152 6.43 13.25 10.82
CA TYR A 152 7.56 12.92 9.96
C TYR A 152 7.12 12.87 8.50
N GLU A 153 7.87 13.48 7.60
CA GLU A 153 7.61 13.45 6.16
C GLU A 153 8.39 12.30 5.50
N ARG A 154 7.67 11.47 4.73
CA ARG A 154 8.19 10.43 3.84
C ARG A 154 7.68 10.63 2.41
N SER A 155 7.98 11.80 1.87
CA SER A 155 7.66 12.20 0.51
C SER A 155 8.82 11.84 -0.43
N ASP A 156 9.37 10.63 -0.33
CA ASP A 156 10.50 10.10 -1.12
C ASP A 156 10.10 9.11 -2.21
N ALA A 157 8.81 9.00 -2.51
CA ALA A 157 8.32 8.11 -3.55
C ALA A 157 8.54 8.70 -4.96
N ASP A 158 9.07 7.88 -5.88
CA ASP A 158 9.36 8.24 -7.28
C ASP A 158 8.20 8.91 -8.04
N VAL A 159 6.96 8.61 -7.63
CA VAL A 159 5.74 9.23 -8.19
C VAL A 159 5.75 10.77 -8.11
N ARG A 160 6.49 11.37 -7.17
CA ARG A 160 6.63 12.84 -7.06
C ARG A 160 7.33 13.45 -8.27
N GLU A 161 8.23 12.72 -8.93
CA GLU A 161 8.89 13.20 -10.16
C GLU A 161 7.87 13.44 -11.28
N LEU A 162 6.81 12.62 -11.36
CA LEU A 162 5.73 12.79 -12.32
C LEU A 162 4.92 14.07 -12.10
N GLU A 163 4.99 14.64 -10.89
CA GLU A 163 4.36 15.90 -10.49
C GLU A 163 5.37 17.07 -10.49
N GLY A 164 6.62 16.84 -10.92
CA GLY A 164 7.68 17.84 -10.92
C GLY A 164 8.17 18.22 -9.51
N LEU A 165 7.96 17.35 -8.53
CA LEU A 165 8.31 17.58 -7.13
C LEU A 165 9.58 16.82 -6.75
N GLN A 166 10.43 17.43 -5.92
CA GLN A 166 11.62 16.79 -5.37
C GLN A 166 11.25 15.86 -4.19
N PRO A 167 12.02 14.78 -3.95
CA PRO A 167 11.83 13.93 -2.78
C PRO A 167 12.17 14.70 -1.50
N ILE A 168 11.39 14.47 -0.43
CA ILE A 168 11.59 15.09 0.88
C ILE A 168 11.45 14.02 1.97
N VAL A 169 12.43 13.94 2.86
CA VAL A 169 12.42 13.07 4.05
C VAL A 169 12.92 13.85 5.24
N GLY A 170 12.20 13.76 6.36
CA GLY A 170 12.66 14.37 7.61
C GLY A 170 11.53 14.76 8.54
N PRO A 171 11.86 15.29 9.73
CA PRO A 171 10.87 15.84 10.64
C PRO A 171 10.16 17.05 10.02
N LEU A 172 8.82 17.04 10.01
CA LEU A 172 7.98 18.16 9.58
C LEU A 172 7.46 18.97 10.77
N ARG A 173 7.17 18.30 11.89
CA ARG A 173 6.76 18.88 13.18
C ARG A 173 7.31 18.02 14.34
N GLY A 174 7.61 18.67 15.47
CA GLY A 174 8.08 17.98 16.67
C GLY A 174 9.45 17.32 16.49
N THR A 175 9.77 16.37 17.39
CA THR A 175 11.02 15.60 17.34
C THR A 175 10.68 14.11 17.34
N PRO A 176 10.81 13.42 16.20
CA PRO A 176 10.50 12.00 16.11
C PRO A 176 11.48 11.15 16.92
N PRO A 177 11.02 10.06 17.55
CA PRO A 177 11.92 9.05 18.09
C PRO A 177 12.63 8.31 16.96
N ASN A 178 13.82 7.77 17.23
CA ASN A 178 14.58 6.99 16.25
C ASN A 178 13.88 5.66 15.87
N GLN A 179 13.16 5.07 16.82
CA GLN A 179 12.41 3.83 16.65
C GLN A 179 11.07 3.94 17.37
N ILE A 180 10.04 3.32 16.80
CA ILE A 180 8.71 3.24 17.39
C ILE A 180 8.34 1.78 17.53
N ILE A 181 7.82 1.39 18.69
CA ILE A 181 7.19 0.08 18.86
C ILE A 181 5.69 0.24 18.67
N ILE A 182 5.16 -0.43 17.67
CA ILE A 182 3.73 -0.50 17.40
C ILE A 182 3.17 -1.83 17.88
N THR A 183 1.86 -1.89 18.07
CA THR A 183 1.10 -3.10 18.40
C THR A 183 0.04 -3.33 17.33
N GLU A 184 -0.08 -4.56 16.86
CA GLU A 184 -1.10 -5.03 15.92
C GLU A 184 -1.53 -6.45 16.33
N HIS A 185 -2.82 -6.63 16.64
CA HIS A 185 -3.40 -7.89 17.11
C HIS A 185 -2.59 -8.54 18.24
N ALA A 186 -2.26 -7.73 19.27
CA ALA A 186 -1.43 -8.08 20.42
C ALA A 186 0.02 -8.48 20.10
N LEU A 187 0.47 -8.40 18.85
CA LEU A 187 1.88 -8.53 18.48
C LEU A 187 2.52 -7.16 18.34
N ARG A 188 3.80 -7.09 18.67
CA ARG A 188 4.60 -5.86 18.66
C ARG A 188 5.58 -5.85 17.50
N TYR A 189 5.81 -4.68 16.92
CA TYR A 189 6.76 -4.50 15.82
C TYR A 189 7.56 -3.22 16.02
N THR A 190 8.86 -3.30 15.79
CA THR A 190 9.72 -2.12 15.69
C THR A 190 9.59 -1.51 14.30
N VAL A 191 9.32 -0.21 14.24
CA VAL A 191 9.22 0.61 13.03
C VAL A 191 10.36 1.61 13.03
N ASN A 192 11.10 1.66 11.93
CA ASN A 192 12.13 2.67 11.69
C ASN A 192 11.59 3.70 10.68
N LEU A 193 11.44 4.95 11.12
CA LEU A 193 10.90 6.03 10.30
C LEU A 193 11.86 6.48 9.19
N ALA A 194 13.16 6.52 9.48
CA ALA A 194 14.16 7.09 8.59
C ALA A 194 14.60 6.12 7.49
N SER A 195 14.81 4.84 7.83
CA SER A 195 15.30 3.83 6.88
C SER A 195 14.26 2.78 6.47
N GLY A 196 13.03 2.83 7.02
CA GLY A 196 11.97 1.88 6.67
C GLY A 196 11.43 2.06 5.25
N HIS A 197 10.89 0.98 4.67
CA HIS A 197 10.20 1.01 3.38
C HIS A 197 8.82 1.70 3.51
N LYS A 198 8.35 2.34 2.43
CA LYS A 198 7.13 3.16 2.41
C LYS A 198 7.17 4.24 3.51
N THR A 199 6.24 4.20 4.45
CA THR A 199 6.15 5.07 5.63
C THR A 199 6.78 4.44 6.88
N GLY A 200 7.30 3.22 6.78
CA GLY A 200 7.95 2.48 7.87
C GLY A 200 7.50 1.03 7.99
N PHE A 201 6.21 0.74 7.78
CA PHE A 201 5.63 -0.60 7.90
C PHE A 201 4.44 -0.80 6.94
N TYR A 202 4.17 -2.05 6.56
CA TYR A 202 3.11 -2.39 5.60
C TYR A 202 1.76 -2.57 6.31
N LEU A 203 1.07 -1.46 6.61
CA LEU A 203 -0.23 -1.46 7.30
C LEU A 203 -1.36 -2.08 6.46
N ASP A 204 -1.23 -2.05 5.14
CA ASP A 204 -2.17 -2.64 4.18
C ASP A 204 -2.32 -4.16 4.33
N GLN A 205 -1.27 -4.85 4.79
CA GLN A 205 -1.23 -6.30 4.99
C GLN A 205 -1.76 -6.76 6.36
N ARG A 206 -2.27 -5.87 7.23
CA ARG A 206 -2.70 -6.20 8.61
C ARG A 206 -3.65 -7.39 8.69
N ALA A 207 -4.76 -7.33 7.95
CA ALA A 207 -5.77 -8.40 7.97
C ALA A 207 -5.20 -9.71 7.41
N ASN A 208 -4.35 -9.62 6.39
CA ASN A 208 -3.75 -10.78 5.73
C ASN A 208 -2.72 -11.47 6.64
N ARG A 209 -1.96 -10.69 7.42
CA ARG A 209 -1.08 -11.20 8.47
C ARG A 209 -1.84 -11.95 9.55
N LEU A 210 -2.95 -11.39 10.04
CA LEU A 210 -3.83 -12.09 10.98
C LEU A 210 -4.37 -13.39 10.35
N ARG A 211 -4.75 -13.35 9.07
CA ARG A 211 -5.24 -14.54 8.39
C ARG A 211 -4.19 -15.65 8.30
N VAL A 212 -2.93 -15.30 8.02
CA VAL A 212 -1.81 -16.25 8.08
C VAL A 212 -1.65 -16.85 9.48
N ARG A 213 -1.78 -16.04 10.55
CA ARG A 213 -1.75 -16.54 11.94
C ARG A 213 -2.78 -17.65 12.18
N GLU A 214 -4.00 -17.48 11.68
CA GLU A 214 -5.08 -18.46 11.84
C GLU A 214 -4.84 -19.76 11.08
N LEU A 215 -4.06 -19.71 9.99
CA LEU A 215 -3.80 -20.83 9.10
C LEU A 215 -2.48 -21.56 9.41
N ALA A 216 -1.61 -20.99 10.26
CA ALA A 216 -0.22 -21.44 10.40
C ALA A 216 0.01 -22.57 11.42
N GLN A 217 -1.02 -23.01 12.16
CA GLN A 217 -0.88 -24.04 13.19
C GLN A 217 -0.18 -25.30 12.65
N ASP A 218 0.88 -25.73 13.34
CA ASP A 218 1.71 -26.90 13.04
C ASP A 218 2.37 -26.94 11.64
N CYS A 219 2.37 -25.81 10.91
CA CYS A 219 2.98 -25.72 9.58
C CYS A 219 4.49 -25.49 9.64
N ASP A 220 5.23 -26.09 8.70
CA ASP A 220 6.53 -25.57 8.25
C ASP A 220 6.29 -24.45 7.22
N VAL A 221 6.61 -23.21 7.59
CA VAL A 221 6.31 -22.01 6.81
C VAL A 221 7.57 -21.45 6.13
N LEU A 222 7.46 -21.13 4.85
CA LEU A 222 8.43 -20.32 4.11
C LEU A 222 7.83 -18.95 3.82
N ASP A 223 8.40 -17.91 4.41
CA ASP A 223 8.00 -16.50 4.20
C ASP A 223 9.01 -15.80 3.28
N CYS A 224 8.62 -15.60 2.02
CA CYS A 224 9.47 -14.98 1.00
C CYS A 224 9.17 -13.49 0.85
N PHE A 225 10.25 -12.70 0.70
CA PHE A 225 10.19 -11.23 0.77
C PHE A 225 9.64 -10.80 2.13
N CYS A 226 10.11 -11.46 3.18
CA CYS A 226 9.53 -11.32 4.52
C CYS A 226 9.68 -9.90 5.10
N TYR A 227 10.56 -9.08 4.52
CA TYR A 227 10.92 -7.76 5.02
C TYR A 227 11.27 -7.86 6.52
N THR A 228 10.60 -7.09 7.37
CA THR A 228 10.80 -7.06 8.82
C THR A 228 10.02 -8.14 9.58
N GLY A 229 9.57 -9.18 8.88
CA GLY A 229 9.00 -10.39 9.49
C GLY A 229 7.53 -10.31 9.86
N GLY A 230 6.75 -9.43 9.24
CA GLY A 230 5.34 -9.26 9.57
C GLY A 230 4.54 -10.57 9.52
N PHE A 231 4.65 -11.32 8.42
CA PHE A 231 4.02 -12.62 8.26
C PHE A 231 4.70 -13.69 9.13
N SER A 232 6.02 -13.74 9.16
CA SER A 232 6.80 -14.66 10.00
C SER A 232 6.41 -14.62 11.49
N VAL A 233 6.31 -13.42 12.07
CA VAL A 233 5.89 -13.20 13.47
C VAL A 233 4.46 -13.66 13.70
N ASN A 234 3.56 -13.44 12.72
CA ASN A 234 2.18 -13.94 12.79
C ASN A 234 2.11 -15.46 12.68
N ALA A 235 2.87 -16.08 11.79
CA ALA A 235 2.90 -17.53 11.64
C ALA A 235 3.37 -18.22 12.93
N LEU A 236 4.44 -17.71 13.56
CA LEU A 236 4.93 -18.21 14.86
C LEU A 236 3.89 -18.03 15.98
N ALA A 237 3.25 -16.87 16.06
CA ALA A 237 2.17 -16.62 17.02
C ALA A 237 0.95 -17.52 16.78
N GLY A 238 0.74 -17.96 15.55
CA GLY A 238 -0.29 -18.90 15.13
C GLY A 238 0.04 -20.37 15.38
N GLY A 239 1.17 -20.67 16.03
CA GLY A 239 1.57 -22.04 16.35
C GLY A 239 2.33 -22.77 15.25
N ALA A 240 2.93 -22.05 14.29
CA ALA A 240 3.81 -22.67 13.30
C ALA A 240 4.90 -23.54 13.96
N LYS A 241 5.17 -24.68 13.34
CA LYS A 241 6.19 -25.62 13.77
C LYS A 241 7.59 -25.08 13.47
N SER A 242 7.76 -24.50 12.29
CA SER A 242 8.97 -23.81 11.89
C SER A 242 8.66 -22.67 10.92
N VAL A 243 9.47 -21.61 10.95
CA VAL A 243 9.38 -20.49 10.01
C VAL A 243 10.77 -20.18 9.46
N LEU A 244 10.90 -20.21 8.13
CA LEU A 244 12.06 -19.72 7.41
C LEU A 244 11.69 -18.42 6.70
N SER A 245 12.27 -17.32 7.15
CA SER A 245 12.11 -15.98 6.58
C SER A 245 13.22 -15.69 5.56
N VAL A 246 12.86 -15.24 4.36
CA VAL A 246 13.82 -14.96 3.28
C VAL A 246 13.64 -13.55 2.76
N ASP A 247 14.73 -12.79 2.71
CA ASP A 247 14.78 -11.44 2.13
C ASP A 247 16.18 -11.14 1.58
N SER A 248 16.29 -10.19 0.66
CA SER A 248 17.58 -9.72 0.14
C SER A 248 18.26 -8.70 1.06
N SER A 249 17.52 -8.11 2.01
CA SER A 249 18.05 -7.10 2.93
C SER A 249 18.47 -7.70 4.28
N ALA A 250 19.78 -7.69 4.55
CA ALA A 250 20.32 -8.06 5.86
C ALA A 250 19.69 -7.25 7.01
N ASP A 251 19.51 -5.94 6.81
CA ASP A 251 18.92 -5.04 7.80
C ASP A 251 17.45 -5.39 8.09
N ALA A 252 16.67 -5.72 7.07
CA ALA A 252 15.29 -6.19 7.25
C ALA A 252 15.24 -7.52 8.01
N LEU A 253 16.15 -8.45 7.72
CA LEU A 253 16.26 -9.72 8.43
C LEU A 253 16.73 -9.57 9.88
N ASN A 254 17.63 -8.61 10.16
CA ASN A 254 18.01 -8.28 11.54
C ASN A 254 16.78 -7.80 12.32
N LEU A 255 16.02 -6.87 11.75
CA LEU A 255 14.79 -6.36 12.35
C LEU A 255 13.69 -7.43 12.45
N CYS A 256 13.63 -8.38 11.52
CA CYS A 256 12.76 -9.56 11.61
C CYS A 256 13.09 -10.39 12.85
N ARG A 257 14.37 -10.68 13.13
CA ARG A 257 14.78 -11.43 14.32
C ARG A 257 14.45 -10.66 15.61
N GLU A 258 14.69 -9.35 15.61
CA GLU A 258 14.31 -8.48 16.73
C GLU A 258 12.80 -8.52 16.99
N ASN A 259 11.98 -8.44 15.94
CA ASN A 259 10.52 -8.53 16.06
C ASN A 259 10.06 -9.90 16.57
N VAL A 260 10.69 -11.00 16.16
CA VAL A 260 10.40 -12.33 16.72
C VAL A 260 10.70 -12.38 18.22
N ALA A 261 11.88 -11.89 18.62
CA ALA A 261 12.28 -11.84 20.03
C ALA A 261 11.37 -10.92 20.87
N LEU A 262 10.95 -9.78 20.31
CA LEU A 262 10.08 -8.80 20.95
C LEU A 262 8.72 -9.38 21.36
N ASN A 263 8.26 -10.45 20.71
CA ASN A 263 6.96 -11.07 20.96
C ASN A 263 7.02 -12.28 21.90
N ASN A 264 8.18 -12.56 22.53
CA ASN A 264 8.39 -13.75 23.36
C ASN A 264 8.02 -15.06 22.64
N LEU A 265 8.17 -15.08 21.32
CA LEU A 265 7.88 -16.25 20.48
C LEU A 265 9.07 -17.23 20.51
N PRO A 266 8.85 -18.53 20.23
CA PRO A 266 9.92 -19.52 20.27
C PRO A 266 10.94 -19.27 19.15
N VAL A 267 12.00 -18.51 19.45
CA VAL A 267 13.09 -18.14 18.52
C VAL A 267 13.74 -19.38 17.90
N THR A 268 13.75 -20.52 18.59
CA THR A 268 14.27 -21.80 18.08
C THR A 268 13.46 -22.37 16.91
N ARG A 269 12.22 -21.92 16.70
CA ARG A 269 11.39 -22.28 15.55
C ARG A 269 11.54 -21.30 14.38
N HIS A 270 12.32 -20.24 14.55
CA HIS A 270 12.57 -19.22 13.53
C HIS A 270 13.98 -19.34 12.98
N SER A 271 14.10 -19.19 11.66
CA SER A 271 15.35 -18.97 10.98
C SER A 271 15.18 -17.95 9.87
N SER A 272 16.25 -17.26 9.53
CA SER A 272 16.26 -16.25 8.48
C SER A 272 17.39 -16.53 7.50
N LEU A 273 17.18 -16.32 6.21
CA LEU A 273 18.21 -16.47 5.20
C LEU A 273 18.23 -15.26 4.27
N GLU A 274 19.41 -14.63 4.16
CA GLU A 274 19.65 -13.55 3.21
C GLU A 274 19.90 -14.12 1.82
N GLY A 275 19.23 -13.55 0.81
CA GLY A 275 19.56 -13.81 -0.58
C GLY A 275 18.46 -13.43 -1.55
N ASP A 276 18.77 -13.54 -2.84
CA ASP A 276 17.77 -13.38 -3.89
C ASP A 276 16.73 -14.50 -3.80
N VAL A 277 15.48 -14.11 -3.59
CA VAL A 277 14.36 -15.06 -3.38
C VAL A 277 14.19 -15.99 -4.57
N PHE A 278 14.35 -15.50 -5.81
CA PHE A 278 14.21 -16.32 -7.01
C PHE A 278 15.28 -17.41 -7.08
N GLN A 279 16.53 -17.10 -6.72
CA GLN A 279 17.63 -18.06 -6.65
C GLN A 279 17.44 -19.05 -5.50
N LEU A 280 17.05 -18.58 -4.32
CA LEU A 280 16.84 -19.42 -3.15
C LEU A 280 15.68 -20.41 -3.34
N LEU A 281 14.58 -19.99 -3.96
CA LEU A 281 13.47 -20.89 -4.28
C LEU A 281 13.89 -21.99 -5.26
N ARG A 282 14.72 -21.69 -6.26
CA ARG A 282 15.30 -22.70 -7.17
C ARG A 282 16.22 -23.66 -6.43
N LYS A 283 17.09 -23.12 -5.58
CA LYS A 283 17.99 -23.92 -4.73
C LYS A 283 17.20 -24.89 -3.85
N PHE A 284 16.17 -24.40 -3.14
CA PHE A 284 15.34 -25.23 -2.27
C PHE A 284 14.61 -26.33 -3.04
N ARG A 285 14.15 -26.02 -4.26
CA ARG A 285 13.53 -27.01 -5.15
C ARG A 285 14.55 -28.10 -5.52
N ASP A 286 15.76 -27.72 -5.89
CA ASP A 286 16.82 -28.64 -6.31
C ASP A 286 17.34 -29.49 -5.13
N GLU A 287 17.27 -28.96 -3.91
CA GLU A 287 17.52 -29.68 -2.65
C GLU A 287 16.36 -30.59 -2.22
N GLY A 288 15.22 -30.58 -2.93
CA GLY A 288 14.04 -31.37 -2.58
C GLY A 288 13.35 -30.93 -1.29
N ARG A 289 13.49 -29.66 -0.89
CA ARG A 289 12.82 -29.12 0.31
C ARG A 289 11.32 -29.00 0.06
N SER A 290 10.53 -29.06 1.13
CA SER A 290 9.09 -28.83 1.06
C SER A 290 8.54 -28.18 2.32
N PHE A 291 7.42 -27.47 2.17
CA PHE A 291 6.76 -26.68 3.21
C PHE A 291 5.25 -26.93 3.22
N ASP A 292 4.61 -26.69 4.36
CA ASP A 292 3.15 -26.74 4.49
C ASP A 292 2.51 -25.41 4.09
N MET A 293 3.24 -24.31 4.22
CA MET A 293 2.81 -22.99 3.78
C MET A 293 3.96 -22.23 3.12
N VAL A 294 3.68 -21.60 1.98
CA VAL A 294 4.59 -20.65 1.33
C VAL A 294 3.87 -19.32 1.19
N ILE A 295 4.51 -18.24 1.65
CA ILE A 295 4.00 -16.88 1.57
C ILE A 295 4.85 -16.11 0.57
N LEU A 296 4.22 -15.45 -0.39
CA LEU A 296 4.86 -14.62 -1.42
C LEU A 296 4.28 -13.21 -1.39
N ASP A 297 5.03 -12.24 -0.87
CA ASP A 297 4.68 -10.81 -0.95
C ASP A 297 5.76 -9.99 -1.68
N PRO A 298 5.97 -10.23 -2.99
CA PRO A 298 7.05 -9.59 -3.74
C PRO A 298 6.82 -8.07 -3.91
N PRO A 299 7.91 -7.31 -4.17
CA PRO A 299 7.79 -5.91 -4.57
C PRO A 299 7.00 -5.75 -5.89
N LYS A 300 6.63 -4.51 -6.22
CA LYS A 300 5.91 -4.21 -7.46
C LYS A 300 6.78 -4.53 -8.68
N PHE A 301 6.45 -5.57 -9.44
CA PHE A 301 7.16 -5.91 -10.69
C PHE A 301 6.70 -5.08 -11.90
N ALA A 302 5.45 -4.58 -11.88
CA ALA A 302 4.91 -3.63 -12.87
C ALA A 302 4.36 -2.38 -12.16
N PRO A 303 5.12 -1.27 -12.16
CA PRO A 303 4.58 0.03 -11.78
C PRO A 303 3.66 0.65 -12.86
N THR A 304 3.75 0.21 -14.12
CA THR A 304 2.94 0.73 -15.24
C THR A 304 2.28 -0.39 -16.06
N SER A 305 1.20 -0.05 -16.80
CA SER A 305 0.49 -0.98 -17.71
C SER A 305 1.38 -1.54 -18.83
N ALA A 306 2.37 -0.76 -19.30
CA ALA A 306 3.32 -1.19 -20.32
C ALA A 306 4.25 -2.33 -19.88
N GLN A 307 4.41 -2.54 -18.57
CA GLN A 307 5.31 -3.54 -18.00
C GLN A 307 4.57 -4.82 -17.54
N VAL A 308 3.27 -4.90 -17.78
CA VAL A 308 2.40 -5.97 -17.27
C VAL A 308 2.82 -7.34 -17.75
N GLU A 309 3.21 -7.50 -19.03
CA GLU A 309 3.65 -8.81 -19.53
C GLU A 309 4.92 -9.32 -18.84
N LYS A 310 5.92 -8.45 -18.65
CA LYS A 310 7.17 -8.81 -17.96
C LYS A 310 6.89 -9.15 -16.50
N ALA A 311 6.07 -8.36 -15.82
CA ALA A 311 5.67 -8.63 -14.45
C ALA A 311 4.87 -9.92 -14.33
N ALA A 312 3.96 -10.21 -15.26
CA ALA A 312 3.19 -11.44 -15.29
C ALA A 312 4.08 -12.68 -15.37
N ARG A 313 5.18 -12.62 -16.15
CA ARG A 313 6.18 -13.70 -16.21
C ARG A 313 6.92 -13.87 -14.88
N ALA A 314 7.34 -12.78 -14.24
CA ALA A 314 8.00 -12.84 -12.93
C ALA A 314 7.07 -13.39 -11.83
N TYR A 315 5.81 -12.94 -11.79
CA TYR A 315 4.79 -13.48 -10.91
C TYR A 315 4.52 -14.97 -11.19
N LYS A 316 4.44 -15.37 -12.46
CA LYS A 316 4.24 -16.78 -12.83
C LYS A 316 5.40 -17.65 -12.32
N ASP A 317 6.64 -17.23 -12.56
CA ASP A 317 7.84 -17.97 -12.19
C ASP A 317 7.92 -18.20 -10.67
N ILE A 318 7.67 -17.16 -9.87
CA ILE A 318 7.77 -17.29 -8.42
C ILE A 318 6.65 -18.14 -7.81
N ASN A 319 5.43 -18.01 -8.33
CA ASN A 319 4.31 -18.85 -7.91
C ASN A 319 4.51 -20.31 -8.34
N LEU A 320 5.13 -20.56 -9.50
CA LEU A 320 5.46 -21.91 -9.97
C LEU A 320 6.43 -22.58 -9.01
N LEU A 321 7.51 -21.87 -8.63
CA LEU A 321 8.48 -22.39 -7.67
C LEU A 321 7.84 -22.67 -6.30
N ALA A 322 6.96 -21.78 -5.82
CA ALA A 322 6.22 -22.01 -4.59
C ALA A 322 5.34 -23.26 -4.66
N PHE A 323 4.60 -23.49 -5.74
CA PHE A 323 3.83 -24.73 -5.92
C PHE A 323 4.71 -25.98 -5.93
N LYS A 324 5.92 -25.91 -6.49
CA LYS A 324 6.89 -27.03 -6.45
C LYS A 324 7.42 -27.31 -5.03
N LEU A 325 7.48 -26.29 -4.18
CA LEU A 325 7.94 -26.39 -2.79
C LEU A 325 6.83 -26.75 -1.80
N LEU A 326 5.56 -26.68 -2.20
CA LEU A 326 4.45 -27.07 -1.34
C LEU A 326 4.27 -28.59 -1.28
N ARG A 327 4.02 -29.10 -0.07
CA ARG A 327 3.49 -30.46 0.12
C ARG A 327 2.06 -30.56 -0.42
N VAL A 328 1.60 -31.77 -0.72
CA VAL A 328 0.18 -32.02 -1.04
C VAL A 328 -0.66 -31.63 0.19
N GLY A 329 -1.70 -30.84 -0.01
CA GLY A 329 -2.50 -30.22 1.05
C GLY A 329 -1.93 -28.91 1.59
N GLY A 330 -0.72 -28.51 1.17
CA GLY A 330 -0.09 -27.26 1.60
C GLY A 330 -0.75 -26.02 1.00
N MET A 331 -0.49 -24.86 1.61
CA MET A 331 -1.12 -23.58 1.27
C MET A 331 -0.12 -22.59 0.65
N LEU A 332 -0.50 -22.00 -0.48
CA LEU A 332 0.16 -20.82 -1.05
C LEU A 332 -0.62 -19.57 -0.64
N VAL A 333 0.04 -18.62 0.01
CA VAL A 333 -0.49 -17.28 0.28
C VAL A 333 0.30 -16.29 -0.57
N THR A 334 -0.29 -15.78 -1.64
CA THR A 334 0.45 -15.02 -2.66
C THR A 334 -0.20 -13.69 -2.96
N PHE A 335 0.61 -12.63 -3.12
CA PHE A 335 0.15 -11.26 -3.26
C PHE A 335 0.72 -10.54 -4.50
N SER A 336 0.01 -9.49 -4.92
CA SER A 336 0.48 -8.51 -5.89
C SER A 336 -0.03 -7.11 -5.54
N CYS A 337 0.88 -6.14 -5.48
CA CYS A 337 0.60 -4.72 -5.32
C CYS A 337 0.76 -3.91 -6.63
N SER A 338 0.94 -4.57 -7.76
CA SER A 338 1.13 -3.92 -9.07
C SER A 338 -0.19 -3.41 -9.64
N SER A 339 -0.32 -2.10 -9.88
CA SER A 339 -1.54 -1.48 -10.42
C SER A 339 -1.91 -1.98 -11.81
N GLY A 340 -0.93 -2.35 -12.64
CA GLY A 340 -1.17 -2.91 -13.97
C GLY A 340 -1.70 -4.35 -13.98
N VAL A 341 -1.68 -5.05 -12.84
CA VAL A 341 -2.18 -6.42 -12.72
C VAL A 341 -3.48 -6.38 -11.94
N ASP A 342 -4.61 -6.51 -12.60
CA ASP A 342 -5.91 -6.63 -11.93
C ASP A 342 -6.07 -8.01 -11.27
N ALA A 343 -7.12 -8.18 -10.45
CA ALA A 343 -7.37 -9.43 -9.73
C ALA A 343 -7.60 -10.63 -10.65
N ALA A 344 -8.30 -10.43 -11.77
CA ALA A 344 -8.60 -11.49 -12.71
C ALA A 344 -7.34 -11.97 -13.44
N LEU A 345 -6.46 -11.05 -13.84
CA LEU A 345 -5.17 -11.35 -14.43
C LEU A 345 -4.24 -12.03 -13.42
N PHE A 346 -4.18 -11.55 -12.18
CA PHE A 346 -3.38 -12.18 -11.13
C PHE A 346 -3.79 -13.64 -10.91
N GLN A 347 -5.08 -13.91 -10.83
CA GLN A 347 -5.59 -15.29 -10.74
C GLN A 347 -5.18 -16.14 -11.94
N LYS A 348 -5.29 -15.62 -13.17
CA LYS A 348 -4.84 -16.35 -14.38
C LYS A 348 -3.35 -16.67 -14.33
N ILE A 349 -2.53 -15.75 -13.82
CA ILE A 349 -1.08 -15.96 -13.63
C ILE A 349 -0.82 -17.10 -12.65
N VAL A 350 -1.47 -17.09 -11.48
CA VAL A 350 -1.31 -18.13 -10.45
C VAL A 350 -1.82 -19.48 -10.94
N ALA A 351 -2.95 -19.51 -11.65
CA ALA A 351 -3.47 -20.73 -12.27
C ALA A 351 -2.51 -21.32 -13.32
N GLY A 352 -1.93 -20.46 -14.17
CA GLY A 352 -0.90 -20.89 -15.14
C GLY A 352 0.37 -21.39 -14.45
N ALA A 353 0.74 -20.82 -13.30
CA ALA A 353 1.87 -21.28 -12.51
C ALA A 353 1.65 -22.67 -11.88
N ALA A 354 0.43 -22.93 -11.38
CA ALA A 354 0.04 -24.25 -10.87
C ALA A 354 0.09 -25.32 -11.96
N LEU A 355 -0.44 -25.01 -13.14
CA LEU A 355 -0.44 -25.90 -14.31
C LEU A 355 1.00 -26.30 -14.71
N ASP A 356 1.90 -25.32 -14.85
CA ASP A 356 3.30 -25.55 -15.21
C ASP A 356 4.09 -26.28 -14.09
N ALA A 357 3.64 -26.15 -12.84
CA ALA A 357 4.17 -26.92 -11.71
C ALA A 357 3.66 -28.37 -11.67
N GLY A 358 2.68 -28.73 -12.52
CA GLY A 358 2.02 -30.03 -12.52
C GLY A 358 1.12 -30.24 -11.29
N ALA A 359 0.63 -29.17 -10.68
CA ALA A 359 -0.16 -29.22 -9.46
C ALA A 359 -1.62 -28.82 -9.72
N GLN A 360 -2.56 -29.56 -9.14
CA GLN A 360 -3.92 -29.04 -8.97
C GLN A 360 -3.96 -28.08 -7.79
N ALA A 361 -4.71 -26.98 -7.88
CA ALA A 361 -4.87 -26.04 -6.79
C ALA A 361 -6.28 -25.43 -6.76
N GLN A 362 -6.75 -25.08 -5.57
CA GLN A 362 -8.03 -24.42 -5.35
C GLN A 362 -7.82 -23.12 -4.60
N ILE A 363 -8.44 -22.04 -5.09
CA ILE A 363 -8.50 -20.79 -4.34
C ILE A 363 -9.58 -20.96 -3.27
N ILE A 364 -9.19 -20.85 -2.01
CA ILE A 364 -10.12 -20.92 -0.88
C ILE A 364 -10.47 -19.54 -0.34
N GLU A 365 -9.67 -18.52 -0.68
CA GLU A 365 -9.87 -17.16 -0.19
C GLU A 365 -9.24 -16.12 -1.12
N HIS A 366 -9.91 -14.98 -1.26
CA HIS A 366 -9.38 -13.77 -1.87
C HIS A 366 -9.05 -12.75 -0.78
N LEU A 367 -7.84 -12.21 -0.82
CA LEU A 367 -7.30 -11.25 0.14
C LEU A 367 -7.14 -9.88 -0.51
N SER A 368 -7.20 -8.82 0.30
CA SER A 368 -7.13 -7.42 -0.14
C SER A 368 -6.44 -6.53 0.90
N GLN A 369 -6.28 -5.25 0.57
CA GLN A 369 -5.83 -4.22 1.52
C GLN A 369 -6.83 -4.07 2.69
N GLY A 370 -6.31 -3.72 3.87
CA GLY A 370 -7.10 -3.53 5.09
C GLY A 370 -8.11 -2.37 5.04
N ALA A 371 -9.05 -2.35 5.99
CA ALA A 371 -10.14 -1.38 6.04
C ALA A 371 -9.71 0.09 6.25
N ASP A 372 -8.49 0.33 6.75
CA ASP A 372 -7.88 1.66 6.83
C ASP A 372 -7.25 2.12 5.50
N HIS A 373 -7.30 1.29 4.47
CA HIS A 373 -6.95 1.58 3.07
C HIS A 373 -8.19 1.51 2.18
N PRO A 374 -9.21 2.37 2.40
CA PRO A 374 -10.50 2.26 1.72
C PRO A 374 -10.36 2.45 0.21
N VAL A 375 -11.30 1.87 -0.54
CA VAL A 375 -11.44 2.12 -1.98
C VAL A 375 -12.71 2.90 -2.19
N ALA A 376 -12.59 4.14 -2.67
CA ALA A 376 -13.78 4.93 -2.98
C ALA A 376 -14.50 4.38 -4.23
N LEU A 377 -15.84 4.39 -4.20
CA LEU A 377 -16.67 3.81 -5.26
C LEU A 377 -16.48 4.47 -6.63
N ASN A 378 -16.14 5.75 -6.62
CA ASN A 378 -15.83 6.58 -7.78
C ASN A 378 -14.35 6.50 -8.20
N PHE A 379 -13.53 5.69 -7.52
CA PHE A 379 -12.08 5.56 -7.76
C PHE A 379 -11.61 4.11 -7.58
N PRO A 380 -11.97 3.19 -8.49
CA PRO A 380 -11.61 1.78 -8.40
C PRO A 380 -10.10 1.50 -8.46
N GLU A 381 -9.31 2.41 -9.04
CA GLU A 381 -7.85 2.34 -9.09
C GLU A 381 -7.20 2.32 -7.69
N GLY A 382 -7.94 2.75 -6.65
CA GLY A 382 -7.54 2.62 -5.26
C GLY A 382 -7.43 1.18 -4.76
N ALA A 383 -8.03 0.19 -5.45
CA ALA A 383 -7.90 -1.23 -5.14
C ALA A 383 -6.60 -1.80 -5.74
N TYR A 384 -5.49 -1.65 -5.03
CA TYR A 384 -4.17 -2.01 -5.56
C TYR A 384 -3.62 -3.35 -5.04
N LEU A 385 -4.02 -3.80 -3.84
CA LEU A 385 -3.51 -5.03 -3.24
C LEU A 385 -4.45 -6.20 -3.57
N LYS A 386 -3.90 -7.25 -4.19
CA LYS A 386 -4.60 -8.51 -4.45
C LYS A 386 -3.83 -9.62 -3.77
N GLY A 387 -4.53 -10.54 -3.13
CA GLY A 387 -3.95 -11.77 -2.63
C GLY A 387 -4.87 -12.97 -2.82
N LEU A 388 -4.26 -14.16 -2.83
CA LEU A 388 -4.96 -15.44 -2.93
C LEU A 388 -4.41 -16.38 -1.86
N VAL A 389 -5.31 -17.13 -1.22
CA VAL A 389 -4.96 -18.35 -0.48
C VAL A 389 -5.36 -19.54 -1.34
N CYS A 390 -4.37 -20.31 -1.77
CA CYS A 390 -4.57 -21.49 -2.59
C CYS A 390 -4.15 -22.75 -1.83
N VAL A 391 -4.96 -23.80 -1.87
CA VAL A 391 -4.59 -25.13 -1.37
C VAL A 391 -4.10 -25.99 -2.52
N LYS A 392 -2.90 -26.57 -2.39
CA LYS A 392 -2.33 -27.50 -3.36
C LYS A 392 -2.97 -28.88 -3.20
N GLY A 393 -3.59 -29.37 -4.27
CA GLY A 393 -4.06 -30.74 -4.42
C GLY A 393 -2.95 -31.71 -4.84
N LYS A 394 -3.34 -32.79 -5.53
CA LYS A 394 -2.40 -33.75 -6.11
C LYS A 394 -1.68 -33.20 -7.34
#